data_AF-A0A2T0ANW4-F1
#
_entry.id   AF-A0A2T0ANW4-F1
#
_cell.length_a   1.000
_cell.length_b   1.000
_cell.length_c   1.000
_cell.angle_alpha   90.00
_cell.angle_beta   90.00
_cell.angle_gamma   90.00
#
_symmetry.space_group_name_H-M   'P 1'
#
loop_
_entity.id
_entity.type
_entity.pdbx_description
1 polymer ?
#
loop_
_entity_poly.entity_id
_entity_poly.type
_entity_poly.pdbx_seq_one_letter_code
_entity_poly.pdbx_strand_id
1 'polypeptide(L)'
;MIDKSIESNLIFRGYKVLHLSYKLNQNFKSQKNKSIPLDFKVRTESTVDETNNEITVDLFCNIFEESPEKDNPFHLEVNLRGWFKTNSAVEKNELYRYAEINAPAILFPS
;
A
#
# COMPACT_ATOMS: atom_id res chain seq x y z
N MET A 1 15.66 13.88 -29.72
CA MET A 1 14.46 14.42 -29.05
C MET A 1 13.96 13.32 -28.13
N ILE A 2 14.00 13.52 -26.81
CA ILE A 2 13.29 12.64 -25.88
C ILE A 2 11.81 12.96 -26.10
N ASP A 3 11.02 11.95 -26.43
CA ASP A 3 9.58 12.09 -26.59
C ASP A 3 8.98 12.52 -25.25
N LYS A 4 8.48 13.76 -25.16
CA LYS A 4 7.84 14.30 -23.97
C LYS A 4 6.45 13.68 -23.71
N SER A 5 6.02 12.72 -24.54
CA SER A 5 4.73 12.03 -24.40
C SER A 5 4.66 11.05 -23.21
N ILE A 6 5.76 10.80 -22.50
CA ILE A 6 5.83 9.84 -21.38
C ILE A 6 6.38 10.50 -20.10
N GLU A 7 5.83 11.65 -19.71
CA GLU A 7 6.08 12.22 -18.39
C GLU A 7 4.91 11.86 -17.46
N SER A 8 5.19 11.16 -16.35
CA SER A 8 4.17 10.85 -15.35
C SER A 8 3.66 12.14 -14.73
N ASN A 9 2.37 12.44 -14.91
CA ASN A 9 1.73 13.58 -14.26
C ASN A 9 1.58 13.38 -12.76
N LEU A 10 1.70 12.15 -12.24
CA LEU A 10 1.57 11.82 -10.83
C LEU A 10 2.93 11.95 -10.12
N ILE A 11 2.96 12.79 -9.08
CA ILE A 11 4.12 13.09 -8.24
C ILE A 11 3.91 12.48 -6.86
N PHE A 12 4.82 11.61 -6.44
CA PHE A 12 4.86 11.14 -5.07
C PHE A 12 5.49 12.21 -4.16
N ARG A 13 4.79 12.60 -3.08
CA ARG A 13 5.22 13.63 -2.13
C ARG A 13 5.82 13.05 -0.85
N GLY A 14 5.80 11.72 -0.72
CA GLY A 14 6.29 10.99 0.43
C GLY A 14 5.18 10.19 1.11
N TYR A 15 5.56 9.46 2.16
CA TYR A 15 4.67 8.66 2.95
C TYR A 15 5.04 8.72 4.43
N LYS A 16 4.14 8.25 5.29
CA LYS A 16 4.41 7.97 6.69
C LYS A 16 3.86 6.62 7.09
N VAL A 17 4.49 6.01 8.09
CA VAL A 17 3.94 4.86 8.80
C VAL A 17 2.94 5.38 9.84
N LEU A 18 1.67 5.02 9.70
CA LEU A 18 0.62 5.32 10.67
C LEU A 18 0.58 4.28 11.79
N HIS A 19 0.81 3.01 11.43
CA HIS A 19 0.82 1.90 12.36
C HIS A 19 1.81 0.83 11.87
N LEU A 20 2.55 0.25 12.82
CA LEU A 20 3.38 -0.92 12.60
C LEU A 20 3.28 -1.78 13.86
N SER A 21 2.79 -3.00 13.72
CA SER A 21 2.76 -4.01 14.77
C SER A 21 3.39 -5.28 14.25
N TYR A 22 4.31 -5.84 15.02
CA TYR A 22 4.94 -7.11 14.73
C TYR A 22 4.96 -7.98 15.98
N LYS A 23 4.53 -9.23 15.83
CA LYS A 23 4.53 -10.22 16.90
C LYS A 23 5.06 -11.55 16.40
N LEU A 24 6.21 -11.96 16.91
CA LEU A 24 6.78 -13.28 16.63
C LEU A 24 6.06 -14.35 17.44
N ASN A 25 5.67 -15.47 16.81
CA ASN A 25 5.20 -16.64 17.52
C ASN A 25 6.39 -17.51 17.94
N GLN A 26 6.85 -17.35 19.18
CA GLN A 26 7.96 -18.14 19.75
C GLN A 26 7.65 -19.64 19.84
N ASN A 27 6.38 -20.03 19.76
CA ASN A 27 5.94 -21.41 19.86
C ASN A 27 5.70 -22.08 18.50
N PHE A 28 5.94 -21.36 17.40
CA PHE A 28 5.69 -21.86 16.05
C PHE A 28 6.51 -23.14 15.78
N LYS A 29 5.82 -24.22 15.41
CA LYS A 29 6.48 -25.51 15.15
C LYS A 29 6.69 -25.71 13.66
N SER A 30 7.81 -25.17 13.17
CA SER A 30 8.22 -25.40 11.79
C SER A 30 8.31 -26.90 11.48
N GLN A 31 7.54 -27.35 10.50
CA GLN A 31 7.60 -28.72 10.01
C GLN A 31 8.65 -28.79 8.91
N LYS A 32 9.72 -29.57 9.12
CA LYS A 32 10.74 -29.82 8.08
C LYS A 32 10.05 -30.27 6.79
N ASN A 33 10.39 -29.61 5.69
CA ASN A 33 9.89 -29.89 4.33
C ASN A 33 8.40 -29.57 4.06
N LYS A 34 7.75 -28.73 4.88
CA LYS A 34 6.43 -28.16 4.52
C LYS A 34 6.51 -26.67 4.25
N SER A 35 5.92 -26.26 3.12
CA SER A 35 5.68 -24.85 2.83
C SER A 35 4.62 -24.29 3.78
N ILE A 36 4.85 -23.08 4.29
CA ILE A 36 3.83 -22.33 5.02
C ILE A 36 3.11 -21.47 3.98
N PRO A 37 1.80 -21.66 3.75
CA PRO A 37 1.06 -20.78 2.85
C PRO A 37 1.02 -19.37 3.44
N LEU A 38 1.45 -18.38 2.66
CA LEU A 38 1.45 -16.98 3.10
C LEU A 38 0.01 -16.45 3.13
N ASP A 39 -0.47 -16.07 4.32
CA ASP A 39 -1.74 -15.34 4.51
C ASP A 39 -1.42 -13.85 4.42
N PHE A 40 -1.60 -13.27 3.23
CA PHE A 40 -1.27 -11.88 2.91
C PHE A 40 -2.53 -11.14 2.45
N LYS A 41 -2.89 -10.07 3.15
CA LYS A 41 -4.04 -9.23 2.84
C LYS A 41 -3.60 -7.79 2.68
N VAL A 42 -3.94 -7.20 1.54
CA VAL A 42 -3.74 -5.78 1.29
C VAL A 42 -5.04 -5.12 0.90
N ARG A 43 -5.24 -3.93 1.44
CA ARG A 43 -6.38 -3.07 1.16
C ARG A 43 -5.89 -1.64 1.07
N THR A 44 -6.47 -0.88 0.16
CA THR A 44 -6.15 0.54 -0.02
C THR A 44 -7.41 1.37 0.04
N GLU A 45 -7.31 2.55 0.64
CA GLU A 45 -8.34 3.58 0.62
C GLU A 45 -7.72 4.86 0.06
N SER A 46 -8.39 5.46 -0.92
CA SER A 46 -7.89 6.69 -1.55
C SER A 46 -8.91 7.81 -1.36
N THR A 47 -8.43 9.00 -1.02
CA THR A 47 -9.20 10.24 -1.02
C THR A 47 -8.63 11.20 -2.04
N VAL A 48 -9.51 11.89 -2.76
CA VAL A 48 -9.16 12.81 -3.85
C VAL A 48 -9.62 14.21 -3.48
N ASP A 49 -8.70 15.17 -3.53
CA ASP A 49 -8.97 16.60 -3.49
C ASP A 49 -8.90 17.15 -4.92
N GLU A 50 -10.07 17.27 -5.56
CA GLU A 50 -10.20 17.81 -6.93
C GLU A 50 -9.79 19.28 -7.03
N THR A 51 -9.88 20.06 -5.95
CA THR A 51 -9.55 21.49 -5.97
C THR A 51 -8.04 21.68 -6.06
N ASN A 52 -7.29 20.86 -5.32
CA ASN A 52 -5.83 20.95 -5.24
C ASN A 52 -5.11 19.94 -6.14
N ASN A 53 -5.85 19.06 -6.81
CA ASN A 53 -5.34 17.89 -7.55
C ASN A 53 -4.42 17.01 -6.71
N GLU A 54 -4.86 16.73 -5.48
CA GLU A 54 -4.12 15.94 -4.50
C GLU A 54 -4.82 14.61 -4.22
N ILE A 55 -4.02 13.58 -3.98
CA ILE A 55 -4.50 12.24 -3.64
C ILE A 55 -3.81 11.83 -2.36
N THR A 56 -4.59 11.38 -1.38
CA THR A 56 -4.07 10.69 -0.20
C THR A 56 -4.47 9.22 -0.29
N VAL A 57 -3.50 8.33 -0.08
CA VAL A 57 -3.75 6.88 -0.07
C VAL A 57 -3.36 6.32 1.29
N ASP A 58 -4.28 5.57 1.90
CA ASP A 58 -4.00 4.71 3.05
C ASP A 58 -3.88 3.27 2.56
N LEU A 59 -2.73 2.65 2.83
CA LEU A 59 -2.47 1.25 2.52
C LEU A 59 -2.40 0.45 3.81
N PHE A 60 -3.22 -0.58 3.89
CA PHE A 60 -3.30 -1.51 4.99
C PHE A 60 -2.76 -2.87 4.52
N CYS A 61 -1.75 -3.38 5.21
CA CYS A 61 -1.16 -4.68 4.96
C CYS A 61 -1.23 -5.52 6.23
N ASN A 62 -1.76 -6.73 6.12
CA ASN A 62 -1.78 -7.72 7.19
C ASN A 62 -1.13 -9.01 6.68
N ILE A 63 -0.15 -9.52 7.42
CA ILE A 63 0.45 -10.83 7.18
C ILE A 63 0.18 -11.67 8.40
N PHE A 64 -0.42 -12.84 8.17
CA PHE A 64 -0.80 -13.81 9.20
C PHE A 64 -1.64 -13.15 10.30
N GLU A 65 -2.93 -12.92 10.01
CA GLU A 65 -3.86 -12.33 10.99
C GLU A 65 -3.77 -13.00 12.37
N GLU A 66 -3.81 -12.19 13.42
CA GLU A 66 -3.75 -12.67 14.78
C GLU A 66 -4.98 -13.56 15.07
N SER A 67 -4.74 -14.84 15.33
CA SER A 67 -5.79 -15.81 15.61
C SER A 67 -5.29 -16.84 16.61
N PRO A 68 -6.06 -17.13 17.68
CA PRO A 68 -5.70 -18.16 18.65
C PRO A 68 -5.72 -19.59 18.06
N GLU A 69 -6.35 -19.77 16.89
CA GLU A 69 -6.51 -21.08 16.24
C GLU A 69 -5.43 -21.35 15.17
N LYS A 70 -4.69 -20.32 14.74
CA LYS A 70 -3.68 -20.44 13.68
C LYS A 70 -2.25 -20.49 14.27
N ASP A 71 -1.51 -21.55 13.98
CA ASP A 71 -0.08 -21.66 14.29
C ASP A 71 0.76 -20.94 13.22
N ASN A 72 0.65 -19.62 13.13
CA ASN A 72 1.44 -18.80 12.20
C ASN A 72 2.80 -18.44 12.81
N PRO A 73 3.87 -18.28 12.00
CA PRO A 73 5.21 -17.98 12.51
C PRO A 73 5.33 -16.58 13.12
N PHE A 74 4.53 -15.63 12.65
CA PHE A 74 4.46 -14.27 13.16
C PHE A 74 3.12 -13.65 12.77
N HIS A 75 2.86 -12.45 13.26
CA HIS A 75 1.79 -11.55 12.83
C HIS A 75 2.41 -10.18 12.51
N LEU A 76 2.02 -9.57 11.40
CA LEU A 76 2.48 -8.25 10.97
C LEU A 76 1.29 -7.42 10.49
N GLU A 77 1.13 -6.23 11.06
CA GLU A 77 0.20 -5.20 10.59
C GLU A 77 0.96 -3.92 10.26
N VAL A 78 0.73 -3.40 9.06
CA VAL A 78 1.30 -2.14 8.58
C VAL A 78 0.18 -1.27 8.02
N ASN A 79 0.14 -0.02 8.47
CA ASN A 79 -0.67 1.02 7.85
C ASN A 79 0.25 2.16 7.39
N LEU A 80 0.24 2.44 6.08
CA LEU A 80 1.00 3.52 5.47
C LEU A 80 0.03 4.57 4.93
N ARG A 81 0.38 5.86 5.09
CA ARG A 81 -0.28 6.95 4.38
C ARG A 81 0.70 7.57 3.39
N GLY A 82 0.35 7.58 2.11
CA GLY A 82 1.07 8.25 1.04
C GLY A 82 0.34 9.50 0.54
N TRP A 83 1.10 10.49 0.10
CA TRP A 83 0.56 11.70 -0.51
C TRP A 83 1.07 11.87 -1.93
N PHE A 84 0.17 12.25 -2.82
CA PHE A 84 0.45 12.42 -4.23
C PHE A 84 -0.19 13.71 -4.74
N LYS A 85 0.42 14.26 -5.79
CA LYS A 85 -0.06 15.48 -6.46
C LYS A 85 0.13 15.35 -7.95
N THR A 86 -0.64 16.08 -8.76
CA THR A 86 -0.38 16.19 -10.20
C THR A 86 0.23 17.54 -10.60
N ASN A 87 1.10 17.53 -11.62
CA ASN A 87 1.86 18.71 -12.09
C ASN A 87 0.98 19.78 -12.78
N SER A 88 -0.14 19.36 -13.37
CA SER A 88 -1.05 20.19 -14.17
C SER A 88 -2.50 19.81 -13.88
N ALA A 89 -3.45 20.66 -14.25
CA ALA A 89 -4.86 20.30 -14.22
C ALA A 89 -5.06 19.06 -15.12
N VAL A 90 -5.23 17.90 -14.50
CA VAL A 90 -5.60 16.66 -15.17
C VAL A 90 -7.11 16.57 -15.23
N GLU A 91 -7.64 15.88 -16.24
CA GLU A 91 -9.07 15.61 -16.27
C GLU A 91 -9.48 14.82 -15.02
N LYS A 92 -10.67 15.12 -14.49
CA LYS A 92 -11.20 14.49 -13.27
C LYS A 92 -11.10 12.96 -13.35
N ASN A 93 -11.50 12.36 -14.47
CA ASN A 93 -11.44 10.91 -14.66
C ASN A 93 -10.01 10.35 -14.53
N GLU A 94 -9.01 11.08 -15.00
CA GLU A 94 -7.60 10.67 -14.91
C GLU A 94 -7.09 10.78 -13.46
N LEU A 95 -7.50 11.81 -12.71
CA LEU A 95 -7.18 11.95 -11.29
C LEU A 95 -7.71 10.76 -10.48
N TYR A 96 -8.93 10.31 -10.74
CA TYR A 96 -9.51 9.12 -10.10
C TYR A 96 -8.79 7.84 -10.51
N ARG A 97 -8.38 7.69 -11.77
CA ARG A 97 -7.56 6.54 -12.22
C ARG A 97 -6.22 6.50 -11.49
N TYR A 98 -5.56 7.64 -11.31
CA TYR A 98 -4.34 7.72 -10.52
C TYR A 98 -4.58 7.35 -9.06
N ALA A 99 -5.71 7.77 -8.48
CA ALA A 99 -6.06 7.45 -7.09
C ALA A 99 -6.38 5.97 -6.87
N GLU A 100 -6.95 5.29 -7.87
CA GLU A 100 -7.35 3.89 -7.78
C GLU A 100 -6.19 2.92 -8.07
N ILE A 101 -5.31 3.25 -9.02
CA ILE A 101 -4.33 2.30 -9.53
C ILE A 101 -2.90 2.75 -9.19
N ASN A 102 -2.50 3.91 -9.70
CA ASN A 102 -1.09 4.32 -9.71
C ASN A 102 -0.59 4.71 -8.31
N ALA A 103 -1.33 5.54 -7.58
CA ALA A 103 -0.94 5.99 -6.25
C ALA A 103 -0.87 4.82 -5.24
N PRO A 104 -1.85 3.91 -5.18
CA PRO A 104 -1.73 2.68 -4.39
C PRO A 104 -0.55 1.80 -4.80
N ALA A 105 -0.29 1.63 -6.10
CA ALA A 105 0.82 0.83 -6.59
C ALA A 105 2.19 1.41 -6.20
N ILE A 106 2.33 2.75 -6.19
CA ILE A 106 3.55 3.43 -5.73
C ILE A 106 3.73 3.31 -4.21
N LEU A 107 2.63 3.35 -3.45
CA LEU A 107 2.67 3.24 -1.99
C LEU A 107 2.87 1.80 -1.50
N PHE A 108 2.47 0.81 -2.32
CA PHE A 108 2.73 -0.59 -2.02
C PHE A 108 4.24 -0.78 -1.77
N PRO A 109 4.65 -1.48 -0.70
CA PRO A 109 6.06 -1.63 -0.37
C PRO A 109 6.82 -2.25 -1.55
N SER A 110 7.59 -1.41 -2.24
CA SER A 110 8.53 -1.74 -3.31
C SER A 110 9.92 -2.02 -2.76
#